data_AF-A0A9P8VP04-F1
#
_entry.id   AF-A0A9P8VP04-F1
#
_cell.length_a   1.000
_cell.length_b   1.000
_cell.length_c   1.000
_cell.angle_alpha   90.00
_cell.angle_beta   90.00
_cell.angle_gamma   90.00
#
_symmetry.space_group_name_H-M   'P 1'
#
loop_
_entity.id
_entity.type
_entity.pdbx_description
1 polymer ?
#
loop_
_entity_poly.entity_id
_entity_poly.type
_entity_poly.pdbx_seq_one_letter_code
_entity_poly.pdbx_strand_id
1 'polypeptide(L)'
;MRDKLDWRERAAAGRPKIIICVDHEPIAQGLAIYVNREVEEFVYGDGDNPFTEDAIFRGTGTMVDAFDPKFDRPYEIELRLMELGIMEKDDWYKQNSMLNSSMY
;
A
#
# COMPACT_ATOMS: atom_id res chain seq x y z
N MET A 1 1.45 -8.19 -21.02
CA MET A 1 0.00 -8.32 -20.77
C MET A 1 -0.68 -6.98 -21.03
N ARG A 2 -0.25 -5.90 -20.34
CA ARG A 2 -0.66 -4.52 -20.60
C ARG A 2 -0.62 -4.12 -22.09
N ASP A 3 0.55 -4.23 -22.72
CA ASP A 3 0.79 -3.65 -24.06
C ASP A 3 0.38 -4.58 -25.23
N LYS A 4 -0.20 -5.75 -24.96
CA LYS A 4 -0.47 -6.78 -25.99
C LYS A 4 -1.95 -7.12 -26.17
N LEU A 5 -2.82 -6.59 -25.31
CA LEU A 5 -4.21 -7.06 -25.17
C LEU A 5 -5.25 -5.92 -25.27
N ASP A 6 -4.79 -4.75 -25.73
CA ASP A 6 -5.58 -3.53 -25.95
C ASP A 6 -6.47 -3.18 -24.75
N TRP A 7 -5.91 -3.34 -23.55
CA TRP A 7 -6.66 -3.21 -22.30
C TRP A 7 -7.13 -1.77 -22.07
N ARG A 8 -6.35 -0.78 -22.52
CA ARG A 8 -6.64 0.65 -22.35
C ARG A 8 -7.81 1.08 -23.24
N GLU A 9 -7.93 0.48 -24.41
CA GLU A 9 -8.92 0.79 -25.43
C GLU A 9 -10.29 0.17 -25.14
N ARG A 10 -10.37 -0.83 -24.24
CA ARG A 10 -11.64 -1.43 -23.84
C ARG A 10 -12.47 -0.45 -23.01
N ALA A 11 -13.78 -0.47 -23.25
CA ALA A 11 -14.76 0.17 -22.38
C ALA A 11 -14.61 -0.33 -20.93
N ALA A 12 -14.79 0.56 -19.96
CA ALA A 12 -14.57 0.24 -18.55
C ALA A 12 -15.37 -0.99 -18.07
N ALA A 13 -16.60 -1.18 -18.54
CA ALA A 13 -17.45 -2.33 -18.21
C ALA A 13 -16.91 -3.68 -18.75
N GLY A 14 -16.02 -3.66 -19.74
CA GLY A 14 -15.40 -4.85 -20.33
C GLY A 14 -13.98 -5.16 -19.81
N ARG A 15 -13.49 -4.37 -18.85
CA ARG A 15 -12.18 -4.58 -18.22
C ARG A 15 -12.34 -5.61 -17.07
N PRO A 16 -11.55 -6.69 -17.06
CA PRO A 16 -11.51 -7.60 -15.92
C PRO A 16 -11.21 -6.87 -14.62
N LYS A 17 -11.79 -7.33 -13.51
CA LYS A 17 -11.37 -6.89 -12.18
C LYS A 17 -10.02 -7.53 -11.86
N ILE A 18 -9.05 -6.75 -11.42
CA ILE A 18 -7.74 -7.25 -11.03
C ILE A 18 -7.63 -7.25 -9.50
N ILE A 19 -7.30 -8.40 -8.92
CA ILE A 19 -7.06 -8.55 -7.50
C ILE A 19 -5.68 -9.15 -7.32
N ILE A 20 -4.78 -8.42 -6.67
CA ILE A 20 -3.41 -8.84 -6.37
C ILE A 20 -3.21 -8.73 -4.86
N CYS A 21 -2.91 -9.87 -4.26
CA CYS A 21 -2.61 -10.05 -2.85
C CYS A 21 -1.17 -10.54 -2.74
N VAL A 22 -0.36 -9.84 -1.96
CA VAL A 22 1.02 -10.22 -1.67
C VAL A 22 1.14 -10.49 -0.18
N ASP A 23 1.62 -11.67 0.17
CA ASP A 23 1.81 -12.05 1.57
C ASP A 23 2.86 -11.14 2.21
N HIS A 24 2.58 -10.64 3.41
CA HIS A 24 3.58 -9.90 4.17
C HIS A 24 4.58 -10.91 4.77
N GLU A 25 5.80 -10.90 4.25
CA GLU A 25 6.91 -11.79 4.62
C GLU A 25 7.19 -11.86 6.15
N PRO A 26 7.91 -12.91 6.60
CA PRO A 26 7.34 -14.17 7.07
C PRO A 26 6.85 -14.15 8.53
N ILE A 27 6.96 -13.02 9.22
CA ILE A 27 6.71 -12.93 10.67
C ILE A 27 5.25 -12.53 10.98
N ALA A 28 4.53 -11.92 10.03
CA ALA A 28 3.19 -11.41 10.25
C ALA A 28 2.12 -12.23 9.50
N GLN A 29 1.88 -13.47 9.97
CA GLN A 29 0.83 -14.33 9.44
C GLN A 29 -0.52 -13.60 9.46
N GLY A 30 -1.28 -13.72 8.36
CA GLY A 30 -2.58 -13.08 8.20
C GLY A 30 -2.51 -11.66 7.63
N LEU A 31 -1.36 -10.99 7.67
CA LEU A 31 -1.20 -9.71 7.00
C LEU A 31 -0.86 -9.90 5.52
N ALA A 32 -1.54 -9.13 4.67
CA ALA A 32 -1.29 -9.07 3.25
C ALA A 32 -1.31 -7.63 2.73
N ILE A 33 -0.69 -7.42 1.58
CA ILE A 33 -0.68 -6.15 0.87
C ILE A 33 -1.54 -6.29 -0.38
N TYR A 34 -2.57 -5.47 -0.48
CA TYR A 34 -3.42 -5.35 -1.66
C TYR A 34 -2.96 -4.15 -2.50
N VAL A 35 -2.68 -4.40 -3.78
CA VAL A 35 -2.27 -3.36 -4.76
C VAL A 35 -3.25 -3.29 -5.95
N ASN A 36 -4.52 -3.64 -5.70
CA ASN A 36 -5.54 -3.76 -6.75
C ASN A 36 -5.67 -2.45 -7.55
N ARG A 37 -5.78 -1.32 -6.86
CA ARG A 37 -5.94 -0.01 -7.48
C ARG A 37 -4.73 0.35 -8.32
N GLU A 38 -3.53 0.20 -7.76
CA GLU A 38 -2.28 0.55 -8.42
C GLU A 38 -2.04 -0.33 -9.65
N VAL A 39 -2.36 -1.62 -9.58
CA VAL A 39 -2.27 -2.52 -10.74
C VAL A 39 -3.33 -2.20 -11.78
N GLU A 40 -4.56 -1.87 -11.39
CA GLU A 40 -5.60 -1.45 -12.34
C GLU A 40 -5.20 -0.14 -13.04
N GLU A 41 -4.65 0.84 -12.32
CA GLU A 41 -4.11 2.08 -12.88
C GLU A 41 -2.94 1.81 -13.82
N PHE A 42 -2.04 0.88 -13.48
CA PHE A 42 -0.94 0.47 -14.35
C PHE A 42 -1.41 -0.21 -15.63
N VAL A 43 -2.38 -1.15 -15.53
CA VAL A 43 -2.84 -1.95 -16.66
C VAL A 43 -3.80 -1.17 -17.57
N TYR A 44 -4.72 -0.40 -16.99
CA TYR A 44 -5.81 0.25 -17.72
C TYR A 44 -5.64 1.75 -17.92
N GLY A 45 -4.75 2.40 -17.17
CA GLY A 45 -4.45 3.82 -17.24
C GLY A 45 -2.95 4.06 -17.39
N ASP A 46 -2.51 5.23 -16.93
CA ASP A 46 -1.11 5.68 -17.00
C ASP A 46 -0.39 5.57 -15.65
N GLY A 47 -0.86 4.68 -14.76
CA GLY A 47 -0.20 4.41 -13.49
C GLY A 47 1.16 3.73 -13.67
N ASP A 48 2.02 3.93 -12.68
CA ASP A 48 3.31 3.24 -12.61
C ASP A 48 3.15 1.78 -12.16
N ASN A 49 4.12 0.94 -12.49
CA ASN A 49 4.14 -0.44 -12.00
C ASN A 49 4.34 -0.42 -10.48
N PRO A 50 3.41 -0.95 -9.66
CA PRO A 50 3.57 -0.94 -8.21
C PRO A 50 4.67 -1.88 -7.70
N PHE A 51 5.19 -2.75 -8.58
CA PHE A 51 6.29 -3.67 -8.28
C PHE A 51 7.62 -3.11 -8.73
N THR A 52 8.60 -3.14 -7.83
CA THR A 52 10.02 -3.00 -8.18
C THR A 52 10.67 -4.36 -7.98
N GLU A 53 11.10 -4.97 -9.08
CA GLU A 53 11.51 -6.38 -9.10
C GLU A 53 10.39 -7.30 -8.59
N ASP A 54 10.57 -7.92 -7.44
CA ASP A 54 9.61 -8.80 -6.76
C ASP A 54 9.00 -8.18 -5.49
N ALA A 55 9.30 -6.91 -5.20
CA ALA A 55 8.88 -6.23 -3.97
C ALA A 55 7.87 -5.11 -4.22
N ILE A 56 7.07 -4.84 -3.18
CA ILE A 56 6.22 -3.63 -3.07
C ILE A 56 6.88 -2.70 -2.06
N PHE A 57 7.10 -1.45 -2.45
CA PHE A 57 7.62 -0.44 -1.52
C PHE A 57 6.53 0.11 -0.60
N ARG A 58 6.94 0.50 0.61
CA ARG A 58 6.08 1.27 1.52
C ARG A 58 5.66 2.58 0.85
N GLY A 59 4.40 2.95 1.01
CA GLY A 59 3.72 3.99 0.25
C GLY A 59 2.78 3.46 -0.81
N THR A 60 2.86 2.16 -1.14
CA THR A 60 2.09 1.54 -2.22
C THR A 60 1.16 0.45 -1.68
N GLY A 61 -0.13 0.60 -1.94
CA GLY A 61 -1.15 -0.38 -1.58
C GLY A 61 -1.68 -0.26 -0.14
N THR A 62 -2.53 -1.23 0.20
CA THR A 62 -3.26 -1.30 1.47
C THR A 62 -2.87 -2.58 2.19
N MET A 63 -2.46 -2.45 3.45
CA MET A 63 -2.26 -3.57 4.34
C MET A 63 -3.60 -4.01 4.92
N VAL A 64 -3.90 -5.29 4.84
CA VAL A 64 -5.14 -5.93 5.33
C VAL A 64 -4.79 -7.08 6.26
N ASP A 65 -5.72 -7.44 7.14
CA ASP A 65 -5.59 -8.59 8.05
C ASP A 65 -6.66 -9.64 7.75
N ALA A 66 -6.24 -10.88 7.53
CA ALA A 66 -7.11 -12.02 7.29
C ALA A 66 -7.96 -12.40 8.52
N PHE A 67 -7.50 -12.04 9.73
CA PHE A 67 -8.17 -12.33 10.99
C PHE A 67 -9.05 -11.18 11.50
N ASP A 68 -8.84 -9.95 11.00
CA ASP A 68 -9.70 -8.79 11.27
C ASP A 68 -10.18 -8.13 9.96
N PRO A 69 -11.41 -8.45 9.49
CA PRO A 69 -11.96 -7.87 8.27
C PRO A 69 -12.17 -6.35 8.30
N LYS A 70 -12.09 -5.72 9.48
CA LYS A 70 -12.20 -4.27 9.63
C LYS A 70 -10.83 -3.60 9.66
N PHE A 71 -9.76 -4.39 9.68
CA PHE A 71 -8.41 -3.89 9.61
C PHE A 71 -8.04 -3.65 8.15
N ASP A 72 -7.97 -2.38 7.79
CA ASP A 72 -7.25 -1.93 6.62
C ASP A 72 -6.51 -0.63 6.96
N ARG A 73 -5.31 -0.49 6.41
CA ARG A 73 -4.54 0.76 6.49
C ARG A 73 -3.58 0.88 5.31
N PRO A 74 -3.07 2.07 4.98
CA PRO A 74 -2.00 2.19 4.01
C PRO A 74 -0.79 1.31 4.37
N TYR A 75 -0.18 0.67 3.37
CA TYR A 75 1.08 -0.05 3.54
C TYR A 75 2.23 0.96 3.63
N GLU A 76 2.47 1.47 4.84
CA GLU A 76 3.37 2.59 5.10
C GLU A 76 4.36 2.33 6.23
N ILE A 77 5.36 3.21 6.36
CA ILE A 77 6.24 3.26 7.54
C ILE A 77 5.48 3.78 8.77
N GLU A 78 5.88 3.34 9.96
CA GLU A 78 5.24 3.72 11.23
C GLU A 78 5.15 5.23 11.42
N LEU A 79 6.23 5.96 11.12
CA LEU A 79 6.25 7.43 11.14
C LEU A 79 5.09 8.04 10.36
N ARG A 80 4.85 7.53 9.14
CA ARG A 80 3.79 8.05 8.28
C ARG A 80 2.41 7.67 8.81
N LEU A 81 2.25 6.47 9.35
CA LEU A 81 1.01 6.06 10.01
C LEU A 81 0.69 6.92 11.23
N MET A 82 1.71 7.32 12.00
CA MET A 82 1.56 8.23 13.12
C MET A 82 1.18 9.65 12.68
N GLU A 83 1.76 10.15 11.59
CA GLU A 83 1.37 11.43 10.98
C GLU A 83 -0.08 11.42 10.50
N LEU A 84 -0.55 10.29 9.97
CA LEU A 84 -1.93 10.08 9.56
C LEU A 84 -2.90 9.83 10.73
N GLY A 85 -2.40 9.71 11.95
CA GLY A 85 -3.21 9.41 13.14
C GLY A 85 -3.76 7.97 13.20
N ILE A 86 -3.21 7.06 12.39
CA ILE A 86 -3.59 5.63 12.35
C ILE A 86 -2.87 4.86 13.46
N MET A 87 -1.66 5.29 13.82
CA MET A 87 -0.85 4.70 14.88
C MET A 87 -0.58 5.75 15.96
N GLU A 88 -0.68 5.36 17.24
CA GLU A 88 -0.33 6.27 18.33
C GLU A 88 1.19 6.46 18.39
N LYS A 89 1.64 7.69 18.67
CA LYS A 89 3.04 7.95 19.01
C LYS A 89 3.28 7.42 20.42
N ASP A 90 4.24 6.51 20.57
CA ASP A 90 4.68 6.08 21.90
C ASP A 90 5.42 7.21 22.65
N ASP A 91 5.74 6.96 23.91
CA ASP A 91 6.41 7.94 24.77
C ASP A 91 7.82 8.30 24.26
N TRP A 92 8.52 7.36 23.62
CA TRP A 92 9.83 7.60 23.04
C TRP A 92 9.74 8.60 21.87
N TYR A 93 8.78 8.44 20.96
CA TYR A 93 8.52 9.37 19.86
C TYR A 93 8.08 10.74 20.37
N LYS A 94 7.21 10.78 21.38
CA LYS A 94 6.76 12.04 22.01
C LYS A 94 7.96 12.79 22.61
N GLN A 95 8.86 12.10 23.31
CA GLN A 95 10.03 12.70 23.95
C GLN A 95 11.09 13.19 22.93
N ASN A 96 11.35 12.44 21.86
CA ASN A 96 12.41 12.76 20.90
C ASN A 96 11.98 13.70 19.77
N SER A 97 10.69 13.76 19.42
CA SER A 97 10.20 14.72 18.40
C SER A 97 10.22 16.18 18.89
N MET A 98 10.07 16.41 20.20
CA MET A 98 10.19 17.74 20.81
C MET A 98 11.64 18.26 20.84
N LEU A 99 12.63 17.37 20.86
CA LEU A 99 14.06 17.75 20.82
C LEU A 99 14.48 18.27 19.43
N ASN A 100 13.91 17.73 18.35
CA ASN A 100 14.22 18.16 16.99
C ASN A 100 13.49 19.44 16.56
N SER A 101 12.42 19.86 17.26
CA SER A 101 11.77 21.17 17.02
C SER A 101 12.48 22.34 17.71
N SER A 102 13.55 22.09 18.49
CA SER A 102 14.33 23.13 19.18
C SER A 102 15.65 23.46 18.48
N MET A 103 15.89 22.94 17.26
CA MET A 103 17.09 23.22 16.45
C MET A 103 16.83 24.09 15.20
N TYR A 104 15.66 24.73 15.10
CA TYR A 104 15.39 25.80 14.12
C TYR A 104 14.75 27.00 14.81
#